data_AF-A0A842RE69-F1
#
_entry.id   AF-A0A842RE69-F1
#
_cell.length_a   1.000
_cell.length_b   1.000
_cell.length_c   1.000
_cell.angle_alpha   90.00
_cell.angle_beta   90.00
_cell.angle_gamma   90.00
#
_symmetry.space_group_name_H-M   'P 1'
#
loop_
_entity.id
_entity.type
_entity.pdbx_description
1 polymer ?
#
loop_
_entity_poly.entity_id
_entity_poly.type
_entity_poly.pdbx_seq_one_letter_code
_entity_poly.pdbx_strand_id
1 'polypeptide(L)'
;MNKRARDLFYLGILLSTVICNYIGLVDFFSLPFVNAREAQPIFVNFVKRVRVDVGYQVILAGNRGYVSNNDGITIIDLENPKEAHKIGFVEEDTNGFDVHNELLFRTEQSGLVIYNVSSPNNPLSIGFANTNRAAYNTKLNDSLVFTALYNGQMDVYNVSDLENPEFISTYFGSGRGLDLAVCGTTIYYADPDQGLEVINVTDPSDPHRIRTVSNTYGAWDLYRNNELLYLGCHGLGLKVLDISDPTNPTVINQFNDGGEIYGVCGNDSYLFLGDLQEGLEVLTYSNSSYLSEIASYEATPHDIAFNDNYIYLADQDRGFLVLELSREEKNNSNYYYLFFLIIPIIGITWVGYYLVNRKRNQ
;
A
#
# COMPACT_ATOMS: atom_id res chain seq x y z
N MET A 1 -33.99 6.09 -3.76
CA MET A 1 -34.77 7.30 -4.13
C MET A 1 -36.26 7.02 -4.02
N ASN A 2 -37.03 7.81 -3.28
CA ASN A 2 -38.49 7.58 -3.14
C ASN A 2 -39.27 8.18 -4.33
N LYS A 3 -40.46 7.64 -4.65
CA LYS A 3 -41.26 7.88 -5.86
C LYS A 3 -41.46 9.37 -6.20
N ARG A 4 -41.62 10.23 -5.17
CA ARG A 4 -41.73 11.69 -5.32
C ARG A 4 -40.50 12.38 -5.94
N ALA A 5 -39.29 11.86 -5.69
CA ALA A 5 -38.07 12.40 -6.29
C ALA A 5 -37.96 12.05 -7.78
N ARG A 6 -38.52 10.90 -8.18
CA ARG A 6 -38.59 10.49 -9.59
C ARG A 6 -39.59 11.34 -10.37
N ASP A 7 -40.74 11.63 -9.77
CA ASP A 7 -41.79 12.43 -10.42
C ASP A 7 -41.37 13.90 -10.59
N LEU A 8 -40.60 14.47 -9.65
CA LEU A 8 -40.01 15.81 -9.77
C LEU A 8 -38.94 15.90 -10.86
N PHE A 9 -38.16 14.83 -11.07
CA PHE A 9 -37.17 14.75 -12.13
C PHE A 9 -37.82 14.75 -13.53
N TYR A 10 -38.90 13.98 -13.72
CA TYR A 10 -39.66 13.98 -14.98
C TYR A 10 -40.38 15.30 -15.24
N LEU A 11 -40.88 15.99 -14.20
CA LEU A 11 -41.49 17.31 -14.33
C LEU A 11 -40.47 18.37 -14.79
N GLY A 12 -39.22 18.28 -14.30
CA GLY A 12 -38.12 19.17 -14.72
C GLY A 12 -37.74 19.02 -16.20
N ILE A 13 -37.80 17.80 -16.73
CA ILE A 13 -37.51 17.51 -18.16
C ILE A 13 -38.65 18.00 -19.08
N LEU A 14 -39.90 17.94 -18.63
CA LEU A 14 -41.06 18.45 -19.37
C LEU A 14 -41.11 19.99 -19.42
N LEU A 15 -40.67 20.66 -18.35
CA LEU A 15 -40.63 22.13 -18.30
C LEU A 15 -39.52 22.73 -19.19
N SER A 16 -38.38 22.06 -19.33
CA SER A 16 -37.29 22.53 -20.22
C SER A 16 -37.65 22.42 -21.71
N THR A 17 -38.43 21.40 -22.09
CA THR A 17 -38.88 21.21 -23.48
C THR A 17 -39.93 22.22 -23.92
N VAL A 18 -40.77 22.72 -23.01
CA VAL A 18 -41.76 23.77 -23.31
C VAL A 18 -41.11 25.16 -23.47
N ILE A 19 -40.06 25.45 -22.69
CA ILE A 19 -39.35 26.73 -22.75
C ILE A 19 -38.52 26.86 -24.05
N CYS A 20 -37.94 25.77 -24.55
CA CYS A 20 -37.21 25.78 -25.82
C CYS A 20 -38.10 26.10 -27.04
N ASN A 21 -39.37 25.73 -27.03
CA ASN A 21 -40.29 26.00 -28.14
C ASN A 21 -40.80 27.45 -28.20
N TYR A 22 -40.67 28.23 -27.12
CA TYR A 22 -41.19 29.60 -27.05
C TYR A 22 -40.18 30.69 -27.47
N ILE A 23 -38.89 30.37 -27.57
CA ILE A 23 -37.80 31.36 -27.74
C ILE A 23 -37.15 31.31 -29.14
N GLY A 24 -37.60 30.41 -30.03
CA GLY A 24 -37.14 30.41 -31.43
C GLY A 24 -35.62 30.21 -31.61
N LEU A 25 -34.97 29.53 -30.67
CA LEU A 25 -33.56 29.12 -30.80
C LEU A 25 -33.49 27.86 -31.66
N VAL A 26 -33.28 28.09 -32.94
CA VAL A 26 -32.95 27.08 -33.95
C VAL A 26 -31.54 26.52 -33.65
N ASP A 27 -31.45 25.19 -33.69
CA ASP A 27 -30.24 24.37 -33.86
C ASP A 27 -29.10 24.52 -32.85
N PHE A 28 -29.23 23.83 -31.70
CA PHE A 28 -28.09 23.40 -30.89
C PHE A 28 -28.27 21.98 -30.30
N PHE A 29 -29.00 21.10 -30.97
CA PHE A 29 -29.15 19.70 -30.55
C PHE A 29 -28.76 18.73 -31.66
N SER A 30 -27.47 18.68 -31.95
CA SER A 30 -26.83 17.49 -32.52
C SER A 30 -25.35 17.46 -32.17
N LEU A 31 -25.04 17.59 -30.87
CA LEU A 31 -23.80 17.00 -30.36
C LEU A 31 -24.15 15.57 -29.95
N PRO A 32 -23.41 14.55 -30.42
CA PRO A 32 -23.61 13.21 -29.90
C PRO A 32 -23.38 13.29 -28.39
N PHE A 33 -24.38 12.89 -27.61
CA PHE A 33 -24.15 12.47 -26.23
C PHE A 33 -23.17 11.29 -26.32
N VAL A 34 -21.88 11.59 -26.36
CA VAL A 34 -20.86 10.66 -25.94
C VAL A 34 -21.21 10.44 -24.48
N ASN A 35 -21.73 9.25 -24.18
CA ASN A 35 -21.77 8.73 -22.81
C ASN A 35 -20.33 8.61 -22.34
N ALA A 36 -19.71 9.74 -21.97
CA ALA A 36 -18.63 9.74 -21.03
C ALA A 36 -19.28 9.19 -19.75
N ARG A 37 -19.12 7.89 -19.52
CA ARG A 37 -19.29 7.35 -18.16
C ARG A 37 -18.27 8.11 -17.34
N GLU A 38 -18.67 9.20 -16.68
CA GLU A 38 -17.86 9.79 -15.62
C GLU A 38 -17.52 8.64 -14.68
N ALA A 39 -16.22 8.34 -14.58
CA ALA A 39 -15.73 7.32 -13.69
C ALA A 39 -16.24 7.70 -12.29
N GLN A 40 -17.03 6.81 -11.68
CA GLN A 40 -17.56 7.05 -10.35
C GLN A 40 -16.40 7.27 -9.38
N PRO A 41 -16.48 8.27 -8.49
CA PRO A 41 -15.42 8.58 -7.53
C PRO A 41 -15.10 7.36 -6.67
N ILE A 42 -13.84 7.26 -6.26
CA ILE A 42 -13.34 6.23 -5.36
C ILE A 42 -13.16 6.86 -3.99
N PHE A 43 -13.55 6.13 -2.95
CA PHE A 43 -13.48 6.57 -1.56
C PHE A 43 -12.71 5.57 -0.73
N VAL A 44 -11.94 6.08 0.23
CA VAL A 44 -11.29 5.29 1.29
C VAL A 44 -12.07 5.49 2.57
N ASN A 45 -12.74 4.43 3.04
CA ASN A 45 -13.60 4.50 4.22
C ASN A 45 -12.96 3.81 5.42
N PHE A 46 -13.03 4.44 6.59
CA PHE A 46 -12.62 3.80 7.84
C PHE A 46 -13.52 2.61 8.18
N VAL A 47 -12.90 1.46 8.49
CA VAL A 47 -13.59 0.24 8.91
C VAL A 47 -13.36 -0.05 10.38
N LYS A 48 -12.09 -0.21 10.77
CA LYS A 48 -11.73 -0.69 12.10
C LYS A 48 -10.35 -0.19 12.49
N ARG A 49 -10.16 0.01 13.79
CA ARG A 49 -8.85 0.14 14.42
C ARG A 49 -8.63 -1.05 15.33
N VAL A 50 -7.49 -1.71 15.19
CA VAL A 50 -6.97 -2.67 16.17
C VAL A 50 -5.81 -2.00 16.88
N ARG A 51 -5.85 -1.99 18.22
CA ARG A 51 -4.80 -1.37 19.01
C ARG A 51 -3.57 -2.28 19.01
N VAL A 52 -2.65 -1.99 18.11
CA VAL A 52 -1.22 -2.26 18.28
C VAL A 52 -0.57 -0.95 18.75
N ASP A 53 0.65 -0.97 19.28
CA ASP A 53 1.38 0.25 19.66
C ASP A 53 1.77 1.05 18.39
N VAL A 54 3.02 1.45 18.23
CA VAL A 54 3.51 1.99 16.94
C VAL A 54 3.57 0.84 15.93
N GLY A 55 2.92 0.97 14.77
CA GLY A 55 3.03 0.00 13.68
C GLY A 55 4.19 0.32 12.73
N TYR A 56 5.03 -0.66 12.40
CA TYR A 56 6.17 -0.48 11.48
C TYR A 56 6.05 -1.22 10.15
N GLN A 57 5.72 -2.50 10.17
CA GLN A 57 5.55 -3.33 8.98
C GLN A 57 4.25 -4.13 9.10
N VAL A 58 3.51 -4.30 7.99
CA VAL A 58 2.31 -5.13 7.90
C VAL A 58 2.45 -6.16 6.79
N ILE A 59 2.26 -7.44 7.12
CA ILE A 59 2.23 -8.53 6.16
C ILE A 59 0.90 -9.29 6.30
N LEU A 60 0.31 -9.65 5.16
CA LEU A 60 -0.88 -10.49 5.10
C LEU A 60 -0.49 -11.92 4.72
N ALA A 61 -0.99 -12.90 5.45
CA ALA A 61 -0.89 -14.31 5.07
C ALA A 61 -2.21 -15.03 5.35
N GLY A 62 -2.91 -15.42 4.28
CA GLY A 62 -4.27 -15.95 4.37
C GLY A 62 -5.22 -14.94 5.01
N ASN A 63 -6.00 -15.37 6.00
CA ASN A 63 -6.95 -14.54 6.73
C ASN A 63 -6.32 -13.83 7.95
N ARG A 64 -4.99 -13.63 7.98
CA ARG A 64 -4.29 -13.02 9.10
C ARG A 64 -3.43 -11.85 8.65
N GLY A 65 -3.39 -10.83 9.49
CA GLY A 65 -2.44 -9.73 9.41
C GLY A 65 -1.40 -9.85 10.52
N TYR A 66 -0.15 -9.54 10.19
CA TYR A 66 0.99 -9.55 11.10
C TYR A 66 1.55 -8.14 11.11
N VAL A 67 1.66 -7.52 12.29
CA VAL A 67 2.09 -6.12 12.42
C VAL A 67 3.20 -6.00 13.44
N SER A 68 4.40 -5.60 13.01
CA SER A 68 5.52 -5.31 13.90
C SER A 68 5.30 -4.00 14.66
N ASN A 69 5.78 -3.96 15.89
CA ASN A 69 5.74 -2.84 16.82
C ASN A 69 6.95 -2.92 17.78
N ASN A 70 7.05 -1.98 18.71
CA ASN A 70 8.15 -1.88 19.68
C ASN A 70 8.34 -3.09 20.60
N ASP A 71 7.33 -3.95 20.75
CA ASP A 71 7.38 -5.12 21.64
C ASP A 71 7.52 -6.45 20.88
N GLY A 72 7.30 -6.44 19.55
CA GLY A 72 7.26 -7.65 18.71
C GLY A 72 6.20 -7.60 17.62
N ILE A 73 5.63 -8.75 17.25
CA ILE A 73 4.70 -8.86 16.11
C ILE A 73 3.31 -9.25 16.61
N THR A 74 2.34 -8.36 16.41
CA THR A 74 0.94 -8.65 16.71
C THR A 74 0.29 -9.43 15.57
N ILE A 75 -0.37 -10.55 15.89
CA ILE A 75 -1.15 -11.35 14.95
C ILE A 75 -2.63 -10.97 15.08
N ILE A 76 -3.24 -10.61 13.94
CA ILE A 76 -4.58 -10.06 13.83
C ILE A 76 -5.42 -11.00 12.96
N ASP A 77 -6.61 -11.35 13.43
CA ASP A 77 -7.60 -12.04 12.61
C ASP A 77 -8.25 -11.06 11.63
N LEU A 78 -8.23 -11.42 10.35
CA LEU A 78 -8.79 -10.67 9.24
C LEU A 78 -9.81 -11.50 8.42
N GLU A 79 -10.32 -12.62 8.94
CA GLU A 79 -11.37 -13.42 8.27
C GLU A 79 -12.58 -12.55 7.92
N ASN A 80 -12.95 -11.66 8.84
CA ASN A 80 -13.87 -10.56 8.58
C ASN A 80 -13.19 -9.23 8.94
N PRO A 81 -12.74 -8.43 7.95
CA PRO A 81 -12.03 -7.17 8.21
C PRO A 81 -12.81 -6.16 9.08
N LYS A 82 -14.15 -6.24 9.12
CA LYS A 82 -14.99 -5.40 10.00
C LYS A 82 -14.94 -5.81 11.46
N GLU A 83 -14.58 -7.07 11.73
CA GLU A 83 -14.46 -7.67 13.06
C GLU A 83 -13.00 -7.95 13.43
N ALA A 84 -12.06 -7.30 12.73
CA ALA A 84 -10.63 -7.46 12.97
C ALA A 84 -10.25 -7.26 14.44
N HIS A 85 -9.48 -8.19 14.99
CA HIS A 85 -9.05 -8.20 16.38
C HIS A 85 -7.74 -8.97 16.58
N LYS A 86 -7.00 -8.66 17.64
CA LYS A 86 -5.77 -9.36 18.02
C LYS A 86 -6.09 -10.79 18.46
N ILE A 87 -5.35 -11.75 17.93
CA ILE A 87 -5.45 -13.19 18.26
C ILE A 87 -4.14 -13.78 18.79
N GLY A 88 -3.04 -13.05 18.64
CA GLY A 88 -1.72 -13.59 18.92
C GLY A 88 -0.63 -12.54 19.01
N PHE A 89 0.54 -12.98 19.45
CA PHE A 89 1.72 -12.13 19.58
C PHE A 89 2.99 -12.96 19.55
N VAL A 90 3.96 -12.57 18.73
CA VAL A 90 5.34 -13.06 18.79
C VAL A 90 6.15 -12.02 19.54
N GLU A 91 6.80 -12.44 20.63
CA GLU A 91 7.65 -11.58 21.44
C GLU A 91 8.96 -11.23 20.72
N GLU A 92 9.55 -10.14 21.21
CA GLU A 92 10.79 -9.52 20.76
C GLU A 92 10.62 -8.73 19.45
N ASP A 93 11.12 -7.48 19.50
CA ASP A 93 10.96 -6.52 18.43
C ASP A 93 11.77 -6.92 17.20
N THR A 94 11.23 -6.57 16.03
CA THR A 94 11.95 -6.71 14.77
C THR A 94 11.59 -5.55 13.87
N ASN A 95 12.58 -5.06 13.13
CA ASN A 95 12.35 -4.05 12.11
C ASN A 95 11.71 -4.64 10.86
N GLY A 96 12.02 -5.89 10.53
CA GLY A 96 11.40 -6.55 9.39
C GLY A 96 11.32 -8.06 9.56
N PHE A 97 10.30 -8.62 8.93
CA PHE A 97 9.99 -10.03 8.97
C PHE A 97 9.33 -10.44 7.66
N ASP A 98 9.20 -11.74 7.44
CA ASP A 98 8.39 -12.29 6.38
C ASP A 98 7.47 -13.39 6.92
N VAL A 99 6.34 -13.62 6.26
CA VAL A 99 5.39 -14.66 6.65
C VAL A 99 4.90 -15.44 5.45
N HIS A 100 5.02 -16.76 5.50
CA HIS A 100 4.52 -17.66 4.48
C HIS A 100 3.93 -18.92 5.10
N ASN A 101 2.66 -19.24 4.80
CA ASN A 101 1.96 -20.45 5.26
C ASN A 101 2.12 -20.75 6.76
N GLU A 102 1.87 -19.76 7.62
CA GLU A 102 2.01 -19.87 9.09
C GLU A 102 3.45 -20.05 9.60
N LEU A 103 4.45 -19.83 8.75
CA LEU A 103 5.84 -19.68 9.15
C LEU A 103 6.20 -18.19 9.13
N LEU A 104 6.71 -17.70 10.26
CA LEU A 104 7.18 -16.34 10.41
C LEU A 104 8.70 -16.35 10.54
N PHE A 105 9.36 -15.59 9.68
CA PHE A 105 10.81 -15.43 9.63
C PHE A 105 11.14 -14.03 10.09
N ARG A 106 11.77 -13.90 11.25
CA ARG A 106 12.22 -12.59 11.76
C ARG A 106 13.72 -12.62 12.00
N THR A 107 14.34 -11.46 11.87
CA THR A 107 15.79 -11.33 12.09
C THR A 107 16.05 -10.35 13.23
N GLU A 108 16.86 -10.79 14.17
CA GLU A 108 17.32 -10.01 15.33
C GLU A 108 18.84 -9.82 15.32
N GLN A 109 19.36 -9.10 16.32
CA GLN A 109 20.81 -9.02 16.56
C GLN A 109 21.50 -10.38 16.72
N SER A 110 20.76 -11.40 17.17
CA SER A 110 21.24 -12.78 17.39
C SER A 110 21.15 -13.63 16.12
N GLY A 111 20.21 -13.30 15.22
CA GLY A 111 20.10 -13.85 13.88
C GLY A 111 18.69 -14.15 13.41
N LEU A 112 18.58 -15.07 12.45
CA LEU A 112 17.30 -15.49 11.89
C LEU A 112 16.60 -16.45 12.86
N VAL A 113 15.39 -16.11 13.27
CA VAL A 113 14.51 -16.97 14.07
C VAL A 113 13.26 -17.32 13.24
N ILE A 114 12.90 -18.60 13.24
CA ILE A 114 11.73 -19.12 12.56
C ILE A 114 10.68 -19.50 13.60
N TYR A 115 9.48 -18.96 13.45
CA TYR A 115 8.32 -19.28 14.27
C TYR A 115 7.27 -20.05 13.47
N ASN A 116 6.73 -21.10 14.08
CA ASN A 116 5.43 -21.65 13.70
C ASN A 116 4.33 -20.84 14.41
N VAL A 117 3.51 -20.16 13.62
CA VAL A 117 2.40 -19.32 14.09
C VAL A 117 1.03 -19.95 13.80
N SER A 118 0.94 -21.27 13.56
CA SER A 118 -0.35 -21.94 13.29
C SER A 118 -1.34 -21.77 14.45
N SER A 119 -0.82 -21.78 15.68
CA SER A 119 -1.53 -21.43 16.91
C SER A 119 -1.13 -20.02 17.36
N PRO A 120 -1.85 -18.96 16.91
CA PRO A 120 -1.40 -17.57 17.07
C PRO A 120 -1.32 -17.12 18.54
N ASN A 121 -2.09 -17.74 19.43
CA ASN A 121 -2.06 -17.49 20.86
C ASN A 121 -0.88 -18.16 21.59
N ASN A 122 -0.15 -19.04 20.93
CA ASN A 122 1.05 -19.69 21.44
C ASN A 122 2.05 -19.97 20.30
N PRO A 123 2.65 -18.92 19.69
CA PRO A 123 3.66 -19.11 18.66
C PRO A 123 4.86 -19.89 19.20
N LEU A 124 5.39 -20.80 18.39
CA LEU A 124 6.53 -21.64 18.77
C LEU A 124 7.74 -21.28 17.93
N SER A 125 8.84 -20.89 18.57
CA SER A 125 10.14 -20.84 17.89
C SER A 125 10.57 -22.27 17.55
N ILE A 126 10.81 -22.54 16.27
CA ILE A 126 11.14 -23.87 15.76
C ILE A 126 12.55 -23.95 15.19
N GLY A 127 13.16 -22.83 14.79
CA GLY A 127 14.49 -22.81 14.18
C GLY A 127 15.23 -21.51 14.44
N PHE A 128 16.56 -21.60 14.45
CA PHE A 128 17.43 -20.47 14.69
C PHE A 128 18.76 -20.62 13.95
N ALA A 129 19.18 -19.57 13.24
CA ALA A 129 20.50 -19.46 12.63
C ALA A 129 21.21 -18.19 13.13
N ASN A 130 22.37 -18.38 13.74
CA ASN A 130 23.15 -17.26 14.29
C ASN A 130 23.66 -16.32 13.19
N THR A 131 23.43 -15.03 13.39
CA THR A 131 24.21 -13.94 12.78
C THR A 131 24.28 -12.80 13.80
N ASN A 132 25.47 -12.24 14.02
CA ASN A 132 25.65 -11.17 15.01
C ASN A 132 25.29 -9.79 14.44
N ARG A 133 24.23 -9.71 13.64
CA ARG A 133 23.93 -8.53 12.81
C ARG A 133 22.43 -8.28 12.73
N ALA A 134 22.04 -7.05 13.04
CA ALA A 134 20.67 -6.59 12.89
C ALA A 134 20.31 -6.38 11.40
N ALA A 135 19.07 -6.73 11.06
CA ALA A 135 18.50 -6.56 9.74
C ALA A 135 17.36 -5.53 9.74
N TYR A 136 17.21 -4.82 8.63
CA TYR A 136 16.06 -3.98 8.36
C TYR A 136 14.88 -4.79 7.82
N ASN A 137 15.14 -5.74 6.91
CA ASN A 137 14.09 -6.58 6.37
C ASN A 137 14.56 -8.00 6.04
N THR A 138 13.60 -8.90 5.91
CA THR A 138 13.79 -10.32 5.58
C THR A 138 12.79 -10.72 4.50
N LYS A 139 13.18 -11.54 3.53
CA LYS A 139 12.24 -12.21 2.61
C LYS A 139 12.59 -13.68 2.39
N LEU A 140 11.56 -14.50 2.31
CA LEU A 140 11.62 -15.90 1.90
C LEU A 140 11.42 -16.00 0.39
N ASN A 141 12.23 -16.84 -0.26
CA ASN A 141 11.98 -17.33 -1.60
C ASN A 141 12.30 -18.82 -1.67
N ASP A 142 11.27 -19.64 -1.84
CA ASP A 142 11.32 -21.10 -1.74
C ASP A 142 11.92 -21.57 -0.39
N SER A 143 13.17 -22.04 -0.41
CA SER A 143 13.89 -22.51 0.79
C SER A 143 15.07 -21.61 1.16
N LEU A 144 15.13 -20.41 0.60
CA LEU A 144 16.14 -19.41 0.91
C LEU A 144 15.52 -18.22 1.62
N VAL A 145 16.19 -17.75 2.68
CA VAL A 145 15.85 -16.49 3.35
C VAL A 145 16.99 -15.49 3.11
N PHE A 146 16.62 -14.29 2.68
CA PHE A 146 17.53 -13.17 2.46
C PHE A 146 17.25 -12.09 3.49
N THR A 147 18.28 -11.56 4.14
CA THR A 147 18.13 -10.53 5.18
C THR A 147 18.96 -9.29 4.83
N ALA A 148 18.30 -8.13 4.65
CA ALA A 148 18.99 -6.86 4.42
C ALA A 148 19.52 -6.29 5.73
N LEU A 149 20.85 -6.17 5.86
CA LEU A 149 21.51 -5.78 7.09
C LEU A 149 21.77 -4.27 7.17
N TYR A 150 21.91 -3.75 8.40
CA TYR A 150 22.09 -2.30 8.63
C TYR A 150 23.31 -1.70 7.95
N ASN A 151 24.32 -2.50 7.66
CA ASN A 151 25.58 -2.12 7.04
C ASN A 151 25.61 -2.34 5.52
N GLY A 152 24.45 -2.57 4.88
CA GLY A 152 24.35 -2.76 3.44
C GLY A 152 24.66 -4.17 2.95
N GLN A 153 25.00 -5.08 3.85
CA GLN A 153 25.23 -6.48 3.51
C GLN A 153 23.92 -7.25 3.49
N MET A 154 23.90 -8.38 2.79
CA MET A 154 22.76 -9.29 2.79
C MET A 154 23.24 -10.69 3.15
N ASP A 155 22.72 -11.25 4.24
CA ASP A 155 22.96 -12.66 4.58
C ASP A 155 21.95 -13.55 3.84
N VAL A 156 22.39 -14.75 3.48
CA VAL A 156 21.60 -15.78 2.81
C VAL A 156 21.55 -17.02 3.69
N TYR A 157 20.34 -17.52 3.97
CA TYR A 157 20.10 -18.72 4.76
C TYR A 157 19.38 -19.79 3.94
N ASN A 158 19.73 -21.05 4.18
CA ASN A 158 18.93 -22.20 3.77
C ASN A 158 17.96 -22.56 4.90
N VAL A 159 16.68 -22.61 4.59
CA VAL A 159 15.61 -22.99 5.54
C VAL A 159 14.83 -24.23 5.05
N SER A 160 15.45 -25.06 4.21
CA SER A 160 14.87 -26.34 3.77
C SER A 160 14.57 -27.28 4.95
N ASP A 161 15.42 -27.22 5.98
CA ASP A 161 15.15 -27.77 7.31
C ASP A 161 14.83 -26.60 8.24
N LEU A 162 13.56 -26.46 8.60
CA LEU A 162 13.07 -25.36 9.43
C LEU A 162 13.56 -25.45 10.88
N GLU A 163 13.97 -26.64 11.35
CA GLU A 163 14.50 -26.82 12.71
C GLU A 163 16.00 -26.51 12.78
N ASN A 164 16.70 -26.66 11.65
CA ASN A 164 18.14 -26.43 11.54
C ASN A 164 18.47 -25.51 10.35
N PRO A 165 18.02 -24.23 10.38
CA PRO A 165 18.36 -23.30 9.32
C PRO A 165 19.88 -23.06 9.26
N GLU A 166 20.43 -22.97 8.05
CA GLU A 166 21.87 -22.88 7.81
C GLU A 166 22.22 -21.53 7.19
N PHE A 167 23.19 -20.82 7.75
CA PHE A 167 23.81 -19.68 7.08
C PHE A 167 24.65 -20.17 5.89
N ILE A 168 24.44 -19.58 4.71
CA ILE A 168 25.14 -19.95 3.47
C ILE A 168 26.27 -18.97 3.18
N SER A 169 25.93 -17.68 3.05
CA SER A 169 26.86 -16.65 2.59
C SER A 169 26.41 -15.25 2.98
N THR A 170 27.32 -14.29 2.77
CA THR A 170 27.01 -12.86 2.87
C THR A 170 27.36 -12.20 1.53
N TYR A 171 26.42 -11.46 0.97
CA TYR A 171 26.72 -10.45 -0.04
C TYR A 171 27.29 -9.20 0.63
N PHE A 172 28.48 -8.77 0.21
CA PHE A 172 29.21 -7.63 0.77
C PHE A 172 28.92 -6.33 0.00
N GLY A 173 27.70 -5.79 0.16
CA GLY A 173 27.34 -4.43 -0.24
C GLY A 173 28.03 -3.36 0.62
N SER A 174 27.98 -2.09 0.17
CA SER A 174 28.75 -0.99 0.79
C SER A 174 27.93 0.17 1.35
N GLY A 175 26.59 0.17 1.23
CA GLY A 175 25.71 1.23 1.75
C GLY A 175 24.79 0.74 2.88
N ARG A 176 23.48 0.97 2.76
CA ARG A 176 22.46 0.57 3.74
C ARG A 176 21.40 -0.28 3.05
N GLY A 177 21.08 -1.47 3.53
CA GLY A 177 20.02 -2.27 2.91
C GLY A 177 18.71 -2.10 3.64
N LEU A 178 17.76 -1.35 3.10
CA LEU A 178 16.49 -1.10 3.80
C LEU A 178 15.44 -2.16 3.49
N ASP A 179 15.32 -2.54 2.22
CA ASP A 179 14.34 -3.53 1.78
C ASP A 179 14.86 -4.34 0.59
N LEU A 180 14.21 -5.48 0.32
CA LEU A 180 14.53 -6.33 -0.80
C LEU A 180 13.28 -6.99 -1.40
N ALA A 181 13.27 -7.16 -2.72
CA ALA A 181 12.26 -7.92 -3.45
C ALA A 181 12.90 -9.02 -4.28
N VAL A 182 12.26 -10.19 -4.33
CA VAL A 182 12.80 -11.37 -5.02
C VAL A 182 12.05 -11.62 -6.35
N CYS A 183 12.80 -11.89 -7.42
CA CYS A 183 12.30 -12.28 -8.73
C CYS A 183 13.12 -13.47 -9.27
N GLY A 184 12.68 -14.68 -8.94
CA GLY A 184 13.43 -15.90 -9.28
C GLY A 184 14.80 -15.91 -8.60
N THR A 185 15.86 -15.89 -9.40
CA THR A 185 17.26 -15.85 -8.91
C THR A 185 17.85 -14.43 -8.89
N THR A 186 17.01 -13.40 -9.02
CA THR A 186 17.41 -11.99 -8.93
C THR A 186 16.82 -11.35 -7.69
N ILE A 187 17.66 -10.64 -6.94
CA ILE A 187 17.25 -9.79 -5.82
C ILE A 187 17.35 -8.33 -6.25
N TYR A 188 16.27 -7.59 -6.03
CA TYR A 188 16.26 -6.14 -6.04
C TYR A 188 16.49 -5.66 -4.62
N TYR A 189 17.56 -4.91 -4.41
CA TYR A 189 18.00 -4.52 -3.09
C TYR A 189 18.01 -2.99 -2.97
N ALA A 190 17.19 -2.46 -2.07
CA ALA A 190 17.05 -1.03 -1.85
C ALA A 190 18.23 -0.52 -1.01
N ASP A 191 19.18 0.11 -1.69
CA ASP A 191 20.21 0.91 -1.04
C ASP A 191 19.88 2.41 -1.23
N PRO A 192 19.49 3.13 -0.17
CA PRO A 192 19.08 4.52 -0.30
C PRO A 192 20.25 5.43 -0.70
N ASP A 193 21.50 5.01 -0.45
CA ASP A 193 22.70 5.81 -0.73
C ASP A 193 23.26 5.51 -2.13
N GLN A 194 23.11 4.29 -2.63
CA GLN A 194 23.63 3.86 -3.94
C GLN A 194 22.56 3.75 -5.04
N GLY A 195 21.29 3.61 -4.67
CA GLY A 195 20.19 3.24 -5.54
C GLY A 195 19.88 1.74 -5.51
N LEU A 196 18.95 1.30 -6.35
CA LEU A 196 18.54 -0.10 -6.46
C LEU A 196 19.68 -0.95 -7.01
N GLU A 197 20.19 -1.87 -6.18
CA GLU A 197 21.13 -2.89 -6.61
C GLU A 197 20.36 -4.10 -7.17
N VAL A 198 20.85 -4.64 -8.29
CA VAL A 198 20.33 -5.85 -8.91
C VAL A 198 21.37 -6.94 -8.68
N ILE A 199 21.02 -7.94 -7.89
CA ILE A 199 21.94 -8.97 -7.38
C ILE A 199 21.52 -10.32 -7.94
N ASN A 200 22.49 -11.08 -8.45
CA ASN A 200 22.32 -12.47 -8.86
C ASN A 200 22.52 -13.39 -7.65
N VAL A 201 21.57 -14.28 -7.39
CA VAL A 201 21.61 -15.31 -6.34
C VAL A 201 21.39 -16.71 -6.91
N THR A 202 21.71 -16.94 -8.18
CA THR A 202 21.62 -18.27 -8.82
C THR A 202 22.48 -19.30 -8.09
N ASP A 203 23.67 -18.89 -7.65
CA ASP A 203 24.45 -19.61 -6.65
C ASP A 203 24.31 -18.86 -5.31
N PRO A 204 23.57 -19.39 -4.32
CA PRO A 204 23.37 -18.72 -3.04
C PRO A 204 24.66 -18.67 -2.21
N SER A 205 25.72 -19.38 -2.58
CA SER A 205 27.03 -19.31 -1.93
C SER A 205 27.92 -18.17 -2.44
N ASP A 206 27.60 -17.60 -3.61
CA ASP A 206 28.35 -16.50 -4.23
C ASP A 206 27.39 -15.42 -4.83
N PRO A 207 26.58 -14.76 -3.97
CA PRO A 207 25.72 -13.68 -4.42
C PRO A 207 26.56 -12.49 -4.89
N HIS A 208 26.27 -11.96 -6.08
CA HIS A 208 27.02 -10.84 -6.64
C HIS A 208 26.13 -9.84 -7.36
N ARG A 209 26.51 -8.56 -7.27
CA ARG A 209 25.82 -7.46 -7.94
C ARG A 209 26.05 -7.53 -9.45
N ILE A 210 24.95 -7.60 -10.20
CA ILE A 210 24.94 -7.45 -11.66
C ILE A 210 25.15 -5.98 -12.00
N ARG A 211 24.37 -5.09 -11.37
CA ARG A 211 24.40 -3.65 -11.61
C ARG A 211 23.73 -2.85 -10.49
N THR A 212 23.89 -1.54 -10.55
CA THR A 212 23.06 -0.58 -9.82
C THR A 212 22.25 0.22 -10.85
N VAL A 213 20.97 0.45 -10.57
CA VAL A 213 20.08 1.25 -11.43
C VAL A 213 20.22 2.72 -11.05
N SER A 214 20.60 3.57 -11.99
CA SER A 214 20.72 5.02 -11.71
C SER A 214 19.36 5.67 -11.45
N ASN A 215 19.34 6.79 -10.74
CA ASN A 215 18.13 7.56 -10.42
C ASN A 215 17.09 6.82 -9.56
N THR A 216 17.55 5.88 -8.73
CA THR A 216 16.71 5.10 -7.81
C THR A 216 17.18 5.22 -6.35
N TYR A 217 17.90 6.30 -6.04
CA TYR A 217 18.35 6.64 -4.69
C TYR A 217 17.17 6.85 -3.75
N GLY A 218 17.42 6.72 -2.44
CA GLY A 218 16.44 6.98 -1.40
C GLY A 218 15.33 5.94 -1.29
N ALA A 219 15.43 4.76 -1.92
CA ALA A 219 14.43 3.71 -1.79
C ALA A 219 14.37 3.15 -0.36
N TRP A 220 13.18 3.16 0.25
CA TRP A 220 12.89 2.59 1.57
C TRP A 220 12.08 1.31 1.47
N ASP A 221 11.18 1.23 0.50
CA ASP A 221 10.28 0.09 0.32
C ASP A 221 10.16 -0.31 -1.15
N LEU A 222 10.03 -1.61 -1.38
CA LEU A 222 9.96 -2.23 -2.69
C LEU A 222 8.70 -3.07 -2.83
N TYR A 223 7.84 -2.68 -3.77
CA TYR A 223 6.69 -3.48 -4.16
C TYR A 223 6.86 -4.04 -5.57
N ARG A 224 6.85 -5.37 -5.69
CA ARG A 224 6.88 -6.05 -6.99
C ARG A 224 5.47 -6.52 -7.35
N ASN A 225 4.99 -6.11 -8.52
CA ASN A 225 3.77 -6.65 -9.12
C ASN A 225 4.06 -7.11 -10.55
N ASN A 226 4.09 -8.43 -10.78
CA ASN A 226 4.41 -9.02 -12.07
C ASN A 226 5.77 -8.55 -12.62
N GLU A 227 5.75 -7.86 -13.76
CA GLU A 227 6.90 -7.29 -14.48
C GLU A 227 7.19 -5.83 -14.09
N LEU A 228 6.56 -5.34 -13.02
CA LEU A 228 6.80 -4.00 -12.49
C LEU A 228 7.38 -4.05 -11.08
N LEU A 229 8.30 -3.13 -10.81
CA LEU A 229 8.85 -2.87 -9.49
C LEU A 229 8.63 -1.39 -9.13
N TYR A 230 8.01 -1.16 -7.99
CA TYR A 230 7.69 0.14 -7.44
C TYR A 230 8.62 0.42 -6.26
N LEU A 231 9.25 1.60 -6.26
CA LEU A 231 10.18 2.03 -5.22
C LEU A 231 9.58 3.25 -4.52
N GLY A 232 9.26 3.12 -3.23
CA GLY A 232 9.02 4.26 -2.36
C GLY A 232 10.35 4.92 -2.05
N CYS A 233 10.67 6.05 -2.69
CA CYS A 233 11.96 6.72 -2.54
C CYS A 233 11.94 7.86 -1.49
N HIS A 234 11.17 7.70 -0.41
CA HIS A 234 11.05 8.71 0.65
C HIS A 234 10.71 10.09 0.06
N GLY A 235 11.40 11.16 0.45
CA GLY A 235 11.24 12.52 -0.08
C GLY A 235 11.51 12.70 -1.59
N LEU A 236 11.93 11.65 -2.30
CA LEU A 236 12.11 11.67 -3.76
C LEU A 236 10.88 11.13 -4.51
N GLY A 237 9.83 10.73 -3.79
CA GLY A 237 8.58 10.21 -4.31
C GLY A 237 8.71 8.76 -4.78
N LEU A 238 7.80 8.33 -5.65
CA LEU A 238 7.74 6.98 -6.19
C LEU A 238 8.51 6.87 -7.52
N LYS A 239 9.25 5.78 -7.70
CA LYS A 239 9.74 5.33 -9.02
C LYS A 239 9.07 4.03 -9.44
N VAL A 240 8.80 3.89 -10.73
CA VAL A 240 8.28 2.64 -11.32
C VAL A 240 9.25 2.14 -12.36
N LEU A 241 9.65 0.88 -12.22
CA LEU A 241 10.58 0.20 -13.09
C LEU A 241 9.90 -0.95 -13.82
N ASP A 242 10.22 -1.10 -15.10
CA ASP A 242 10.00 -2.33 -15.87
C ASP A 242 11.11 -3.34 -15.51
N ILE A 243 10.71 -4.54 -15.09
CA ILE A 243 11.56 -5.67 -14.74
C ILE A 243 11.26 -6.93 -15.58
N SER A 244 10.69 -6.75 -16.78
CA SER A 244 10.46 -7.83 -17.76
C SER A 244 11.73 -8.60 -18.13
N ASP A 245 12.88 -7.90 -18.16
CA ASP A 245 14.20 -8.50 -17.99
C ASP A 245 14.64 -8.28 -16.53
N PRO A 246 14.62 -9.33 -15.68
CA PRO A 246 14.91 -9.15 -14.27
C PRO A 246 16.31 -8.61 -13.99
N THR A 247 17.27 -8.88 -14.88
CA THR A 247 18.67 -8.49 -14.73
C THR A 247 18.96 -7.09 -15.24
N ASN A 248 18.03 -6.50 -15.98
CA ASN A 248 18.17 -5.18 -16.60
C ASN A 248 16.94 -4.27 -16.38
N PRO A 249 16.60 -3.91 -15.13
CA PRO A 249 15.49 -3.02 -14.85
C PRO A 249 15.66 -1.63 -15.47
N THR A 250 14.54 -1.01 -15.87
CA THR A 250 14.52 0.35 -16.42
C THR A 250 13.43 1.19 -15.77
N VAL A 251 13.77 2.43 -15.36
CA VAL A 251 12.78 3.37 -14.83
C VAL A 251 11.87 3.83 -15.98
N ILE A 252 10.58 3.55 -15.87
CA ILE A 252 9.56 3.89 -16.88
C ILE A 252 8.60 4.99 -16.41
N ASN A 253 8.52 5.24 -15.10
CA ASN A 253 7.62 6.25 -14.54
C ASN A 253 8.10 6.78 -13.19
N GLN A 254 7.53 7.91 -12.77
CA GLN A 254 7.72 8.46 -11.44
C GLN A 254 6.50 9.28 -11.01
N PHE A 255 6.30 9.39 -9.72
CA PHE A 255 5.30 10.24 -9.09
C PHE A 255 5.94 10.92 -7.88
N ASN A 256 5.65 12.19 -7.64
CA ASN A 256 6.17 12.93 -6.50
C ASN A 256 5.13 13.98 -6.11
N ASP A 257 4.61 13.80 -4.91
CA ASP A 257 3.63 14.62 -4.20
C ASP A 257 4.33 15.59 -3.21
N GLY A 258 5.57 15.31 -2.84
CA GLY A 258 6.40 16.12 -1.95
C GLY A 258 6.48 15.59 -0.52
N GLY A 259 5.77 14.51 -0.21
CA GLY A 259 5.82 13.81 1.06
C GLY A 259 6.97 12.82 1.20
N GLU A 260 6.94 12.02 2.26
CA GLU A 260 7.88 10.94 2.54
C GLU A 260 7.22 9.57 2.39
N ILE A 261 7.37 8.93 1.23
CA ILE A 261 6.82 7.59 1.00
C ILE A 261 7.65 6.52 1.74
N TYR A 262 7.04 5.85 2.71
CA TYR A 262 7.61 4.73 3.48
C TYR A 262 7.07 3.36 3.07
N GLY A 263 5.84 3.29 2.57
CA GLY A 263 5.21 2.03 2.17
C GLY A 263 4.56 2.12 0.80
N VAL A 264 4.66 1.06 0.02
CA VAL A 264 4.05 0.93 -1.31
C VAL A 264 3.44 -0.44 -1.44
N CYS A 265 2.18 -0.52 -1.88
CA CYS A 265 1.57 -1.79 -2.27
C CYS A 265 0.48 -1.56 -3.31
N GLY A 266 -0.13 -2.61 -3.87
CA GLY A 266 -1.21 -2.40 -4.83
C GLY A 266 -1.67 -3.63 -5.58
N ASN A 267 -2.19 -3.40 -6.77
CA ASN A 267 -2.53 -4.40 -7.76
C ASN A 267 -2.47 -3.77 -9.16
N ASP A 268 -3.02 -4.43 -10.17
CA ASP A 268 -3.00 -3.94 -11.56
C ASP A 268 -3.84 -2.66 -11.79
N SER A 269 -4.73 -2.30 -10.86
CA SER A 269 -5.65 -1.15 -10.98
C SER A 269 -5.27 0.03 -10.08
N TYR A 270 -4.77 -0.25 -8.88
CA TYR A 270 -4.50 0.74 -7.84
C TYR A 270 -3.12 0.53 -7.25
N LEU A 271 -2.47 1.65 -6.95
CA LEU A 271 -1.27 1.69 -6.14
C LEU A 271 -1.56 2.52 -4.90
N PHE A 272 -1.10 2.06 -3.75
CA PHE A 272 -1.28 2.70 -2.45
C PHE A 272 0.07 3.17 -1.97
N LEU A 273 0.17 4.44 -1.59
CA LEU A 273 1.36 5.02 -0.99
C LEU A 273 1.10 5.34 0.46
N GLY A 274 2.03 4.94 1.31
CA GLY A 274 2.05 5.25 2.72
C GLY A 274 3.06 6.33 2.96
N ASP A 275 2.54 7.52 3.22
CA ASP A 275 3.30 8.71 3.48
C ASP A 275 3.16 9.10 4.95
N LEU A 276 4.27 9.20 5.69
CA LEU A 276 4.20 9.56 7.12
C LEU A 276 3.70 11.00 7.34
N GLN A 277 3.76 11.87 6.33
CA GLN A 277 3.37 13.28 6.44
C GLN A 277 2.02 13.57 5.77
N GLU A 278 1.72 12.91 4.64
CA GLU A 278 0.51 13.15 3.84
C GLU A 278 -0.56 12.03 4.01
N GLY A 279 -0.21 10.92 4.67
CA GLY A 279 -1.10 9.81 4.97
C GLY A 279 -1.15 8.74 3.89
N LEU A 280 -2.34 8.20 3.63
CA LEU A 280 -2.53 7.21 2.57
C LEU A 280 -2.95 7.92 1.29
N GLU A 281 -2.24 7.68 0.19
CA GLU A 281 -2.64 8.08 -1.16
C GLU A 281 -3.02 6.87 -2.00
N VAL A 282 -4.05 7.02 -2.84
CA VAL A 282 -4.48 6.01 -3.82
C VAL A 282 -4.25 6.56 -5.22
N LEU A 283 -3.35 5.91 -5.93
CA LEU A 283 -3.00 6.22 -7.31
C LEU A 283 -3.63 5.23 -8.29
N THR A 284 -3.84 5.69 -9.52
CA THR A 284 -4.14 4.83 -10.68
C THR A 284 -3.38 5.30 -11.92
N TYR A 285 -3.29 4.45 -12.94
CA TYR A 285 -2.73 4.82 -14.24
C TYR A 285 -3.80 5.54 -15.09
N SER A 286 -3.69 6.85 -15.19
CA SER A 286 -4.46 7.67 -16.13
C SER A 286 -3.89 7.58 -17.55
N ASN A 287 -4.77 7.53 -18.55
CA ASN A 287 -4.45 7.57 -19.99
C ASN A 287 -3.24 6.69 -20.39
N SER A 288 -3.18 5.47 -19.82
CA SER A 288 -2.21 4.40 -20.07
C SER A 288 -0.75 4.61 -19.66
N SER A 289 -0.34 5.74 -19.06
CA SER A 289 1.07 5.90 -18.66
C SER A 289 1.36 6.90 -17.55
N TYR A 290 0.40 7.67 -17.03
CA TYR A 290 0.67 8.65 -15.97
C TYR A 290 -0.03 8.28 -14.69
N LEU A 291 0.71 8.23 -13.59
CA LEU A 291 0.13 8.06 -12.26
C LEU A 291 -0.63 9.32 -11.85
N SER A 292 -1.83 9.12 -11.32
CA SER A 292 -2.67 10.20 -10.79
C SER A 292 -3.31 9.75 -9.49
N GLU A 293 -3.31 10.62 -8.48
CA GLU A 293 -4.06 10.44 -7.25
C GLU A 293 -5.56 10.55 -7.52
N ILE A 294 -6.31 9.62 -6.94
CA ILE A 294 -7.76 9.50 -7.08
C ILE A 294 -8.49 9.50 -5.74
N ALA A 295 -7.78 9.25 -4.63
CA ALA A 295 -8.30 9.33 -3.28
C ALA A 295 -7.14 9.39 -2.28
N SER A 296 -7.43 9.87 -1.07
CA SER A 296 -6.50 9.88 0.05
C SER A 296 -7.21 9.64 1.38
N TYR A 297 -6.44 9.35 2.42
CA TYR A 297 -6.92 9.20 3.79
C TYR A 297 -5.87 9.65 4.81
N GLU A 298 -6.25 10.60 5.65
CA GLU A 298 -5.41 11.17 6.72
C GLU A 298 -4.88 10.08 7.66
N ALA A 299 -3.56 9.89 7.65
CA ALA A 299 -2.88 8.83 8.38
C ALA A 299 -1.40 9.09 8.61
N THR A 300 -0.75 8.21 9.37
CA THR A 300 0.71 8.17 9.51
C THR A 300 1.23 6.74 9.27
N PRO A 301 0.97 6.16 8.08
CA PRO A 301 1.36 4.79 7.76
C PRO A 301 2.88 4.68 7.55
N HIS A 302 3.51 3.78 8.28
CA HIS A 302 4.88 3.36 8.02
C HIS A 302 4.93 2.24 6.97
N ASP A 303 3.88 1.42 6.90
CA ASP A 303 3.73 0.36 5.92
C ASP A 303 2.25 0.08 5.61
N ILE A 304 2.00 -0.49 4.43
CA ILE A 304 0.68 -0.76 3.88
C ILE A 304 0.64 -2.16 3.31
N ALA A 305 -0.46 -2.87 3.60
CA ALA A 305 -0.85 -4.04 2.84
C ALA A 305 -2.25 -3.87 2.25
N PHE A 306 -2.52 -4.59 1.17
CA PHE A 306 -3.79 -4.53 0.46
C PHE A 306 -4.26 -5.94 0.09
N ASN A 307 -5.54 -6.22 0.32
CA ASN A 307 -6.19 -7.43 -0.18
C ASN A 307 -7.67 -7.15 -0.52
N ASP A 308 -8.12 -7.68 -1.66
CA ASP A 308 -9.45 -7.47 -2.22
C ASP A 308 -9.85 -5.99 -2.38
N ASN A 309 -10.54 -5.44 -1.38
CA ASN A 309 -10.96 -4.04 -1.32
C ASN A 309 -10.56 -3.40 0.02
N TYR A 310 -9.73 -4.06 0.82
CA TYR A 310 -9.32 -3.59 2.13
C TYR A 310 -7.85 -3.17 2.11
N ILE A 311 -7.59 -2.01 2.70
CA ILE A 311 -6.26 -1.44 2.90
C ILE A 311 -5.96 -1.55 4.39
N TYR A 312 -4.78 -2.05 4.72
CA TYR A 312 -4.32 -2.30 6.07
C TYR A 312 -3.10 -1.44 6.32
N LEU A 313 -3.17 -0.55 7.31
CA LEU A 313 -2.07 0.37 7.63
C LEU A 313 -1.41 -0.04 8.94
N ALA A 314 -0.09 -0.19 8.91
CA ALA A 314 0.75 -0.07 10.09
C ALA A 314 0.98 1.43 10.33
N ASP A 315 0.20 2.03 11.22
CA ASP A 315 0.11 3.48 11.47
C ASP A 315 0.82 3.83 12.79
N GLN A 316 1.71 4.82 12.77
CA GLN A 316 2.54 5.13 13.93
C GLN A 316 1.75 5.74 15.10
N ASP A 317 0.66 6.48 14.80
CA ASP A 317 -0.15 7.13 15.84
C ASP A 317 -1.32 6.26 16.30
N ARG A 318 -1.82 5.39 15.42
CA ARG A 318 -3.10 4.69 15.58
C ARG A 318 -2.93 3.17 15.60
N GLY A 319 -1.74 2.64 15.36
CA GLY A 319 -1.42 1.23 15.42
C GLY A 319 -1.81 0.50 14.15
N PHE A 320 -2.96 -0.17 14.13
CA PHE A 320 -3.40 -0.93 12.95
C PHE A 320 -4.78 -0.46 12.50
N LEU A 321 -4.85 0.00 11.26
CA LEU A 321 -6.08 0.48 10.66
C LEU A 321 -6.50 -0.43 9.53
N VAL A 322 -7.80 -0.70 9.49
CA VAL A 322 -8.48 -1.35 8.37
C VAL A 322 -9.33 -0.28 7.70
N LEU A 323 -9.10 -0.08 6.42
CA LEU A 323 -9.84 0.82 5.55
C LEU A 323 -10.45 0.03 4.39
N GLU A 324 -11.52 0.54 3.79
CA GLU A 324 -12.21 -0.07 2.66
C GLU A 324 -12.22 0.88 1.47
N LEU A 325 -11.67 0.42 0.35
CA LEU A 325 -11.77 1.08 -0.94
C LEU A 325 -13.14 0.77 -1.55
N SER A 326 -13.91 1.81 -1.90
CA SER A 326 -15.24 1.60 -2.47
C SER A 326 -15.70 2.74 -3.38
N ARG A 327 -16.80 2.52 -4.10
CA ARG A 327 -17.46 3.52 -4.95
C ARG A 327 -18.57 4.29 -4.23
N GLU A 328 -18.80 3.99 -2.97
CA GLU A 328 -19.80 4.66 -2.14
C GLU A 328 -19.09 5.29 -0.94
N GLU A 329 -19.29 6.59 -0.75
CA GLU A 329 -18.81 7.26 0.45
C GLU A 329 -19.60 6.74 1.66
N LYS A 330 -18.93 6.01 2.55
CA LYS A 330 -19.52 5.56 3.81
C LYS A 330 -19.27 6.65 4.84
N ASN A 331 -20.13 7.66 4.80
CA ASN A 331 -20.14 8.75 5.77
C ASN A 331 -20.35 8.19 7.20
N ASN A 332 -19.26 8.05 7.97
CA ASN A 332 -19.31 7.90 9.42
C ASN A 332 -19.56 9.25 10.14
N SER A 333 -19.69 10.33 9.37
CA SER A 333 -19.97 11.68 9.84
C SER A 333 -21.25 12.20 9.18
N ASN A 334 -22.15 12.79 9.98
CA ASN A 334 -23.47 13.30 9.57
C ASN A 334 -23.38 14.54 8.66
N TYR A 335 -22.73 14.46 7.50
CA TYR A 335 -22.74 15.49 6.48
C TYR A 335 -23.65 15.05 5.34
N TYR A 336 -24.66 15.87 5.03
CA TYR A 336 -25.47 15.73 3.83
C TYR A 336 -25.02 16.81 2.85
N TYR A 337 -24.66 16.40 1.63
CA TYR A 337 -24.53 17.34 0.52
C TYR A 337 -25.94 17.79 0.09
N LEU A 338 -26.28 19.06 0.33
CA LEU A 338 -27.50 19.66 -0.21
C LEU A 338 -27.22 20.20 -1.61
N PHE A 339 -27.69 19.50 -2.64
CA PHE A 339 -27.66 20.01 -4.01
C PHE A 339 -28.80 21.03 -4.20
N PHE A 340 -28.46 22.30 -4.44
CA PHE A 340 -29.40 23.26 -4.99
C PHE A 340 -29.27 23.29 -6.52
N LEU A 341 -30.35 22.95 -7.21
CA LEU A 341 -30.48 23.22 -8.64
C LEU A 341 -30.81 24.72 -8.80
N ILE A 342 -29.82 25.54 -9.15
CA ILE A 342 -30.06 26.95 -9.45
C ILE A 342 -30.49 27.05 -10.92
N ILE A 343 -31.76 27.36 -11.15
CA ILE A 343 -32.28 27.68 -12.48
C ILE A 343 -31.79 29.10 -12.83
N PRO A 344 -31.04 29.30 -13.92
CA PRO A 344 -30.47 30.60 -14.24
C PRO A 344 -31.57 31.57 -14.68
N ILE A 345 -31.79 32.63 -13.91
CA ILE A 345 -32.41 33.85 -14.41
C ILE A 345 -31.28 34.87 -14.53
N ILE A 346 -30.79 35.03 -15.76
CA ILE A 346 -29.98 36.16 -16.24
C ILE A 346 -28.61 36.31 -15.53
N GLY A 347 -27.61 35.62 -16.10
CA GLY A 347 -26.22 36.06 -16.22
C GLY A 347 -25.53 36.61 -14.97
N ILE A 348 -25.14 35.73 -14.04
CA ILE A 348 -23.90 35.75 -13.25
C ILE A 348 -23.83 34.39 -12.54
N THR A 349 -22.77 33.61 -12.76
CA THR A 349 -22.54 32.33 -12.05
C THR A 349 -21.54 32.53 -10.92
N TRP A 350 -21.95 32.17 -9.70
CA TRP A 350 -21.05 31.85 -8.59
C TRP A 350 -21.41 30.44 -8.11
N VAL A 351 -20.42 29.55 -8.01
CA VAL A 351 -20.55 28.27 -7.31
C VAL A 351 -20.05 28.52 -5.88
N GLY A 352 -20.95 28.44 -4.90
CA GLY A 352 -20.62 28.54 -3.49
C GLY A 352 -20.91 27.23 -2.77
N TYR A 353 -19.93 26.70 -2.04
CA TYR A 353 -20.11 25.57 -1.13
C TYR A 353 -20.54 26.10 0.24
N TYR A 354 -21.51 25.45 0.89
CA TYR A 354 -21.88 25.77 2.27
C TYR A 354 -21.84 24.51 3.13
N LEU A 355 -21.00 24.53 4.16
CA LEU A 355 -20.98 23.52 5.21
C LEU A 355 -22.08 23.85 6.22
N VAL A 356 -23.10 22.99 6.34
CA VAL A 356 -24.13 23.15 7.38
C VAL A 356 -23.79 22.23 8.55
N ASN A 357 -23.31 22.83 9.63
CA ASN A 357 -23.04 22.15 10.88
C ASN A 357 -24.32 22.03 11.71
N ARG A 358 -24.77 20.82 12.05
CA ARG A 358 -25.78 20.65 13.09
C ARG A 358 -25.06 20.59 14.44
N LYS A 359 -24.95 21.75 15.13
CA LYS A 359 -24.66 21.74 16.57
C LYS A 359 -25.65 20.77 17.23
N ARG A 360 -25.13 19.75 17.92
CA ARG A 360 -25.93 18.94 18.84
C ARG A 360 -26.56 19.88 19.86
N ASN A 361 -27.88 20.04 19.78
CA ASN A 361 -28.66 20.44 20.93
C ASN A 361 -29.04 19.16 21.66
N GLN A 362 -28.55 19.10 22.91
CA GLN A 362 -28.80 18.13 23.98
C GLN A 362 -28.06 16.79 23.88
#